data_AF-A0AAQ4EM86-F1
#
_entry.id   AF-A0AAQ4EM86-F1
#
_cell.length_a   1.000
_cell.length_b   1.000
_cell.length_c   1.000
_cell.angle_alpha   90.00
_cell.angle_beta   90.00
_cell.angle_gamma   90.00
#
_symmetry.space_group_name_H-M   'P 1'
#
loop_
_entity.id
_entity.type
_entity.pdbx_description
1 polymer ?
#
loop_
_entity_poly.entity_id
_entity_poly.type
_entity_poly.pdbx_seq_one_letter_code
_entity_poly.pdbx_strand_id
1 'polypeptide(L)'
;MAQSGGVRSFLWSTRSEPPSYFFGTIHVPYTRVWDHVPENAKRAFGNADSVVFELDLLDPGTLGALANCQLLPEGRSLADVLPPELLARLRRHLEYVRAKMSSWMTADQRGRGLYADYLFHAITGDWERKRPIWVLLMVDSLTEGDVRARGVPVLDLFLAQEAQRLAKRTGAVEQVHEQCLPLNGLNCSQVLFALDQTLRQHERIRRGAQRSGYGADELIRHYNCGDLDAVVFS
;
A
#
# COMPACT_ATOMS: atom_id res chain seq x y z
N MET A 1 31.82 -8.63 -5.37
CA MET A 1 30.46 -9.22 -5.34
C MET A 1 30.62 -10.71 -5.15
N ALA A 2 30.37 -11.23 -3.96
CA ALA A 2 30.30 -12.66 -3.74
C ALA A 2 28.81 -13.01 -3.62
N GLN A 3 28.26 -13.60 -4.68
CA GLN A 3 26.97 -14.29 -4.63
C GLN A 3 27.26 -15.71 -4.14
N SER A 4 27.19 -15.93 -2.83
CA SER A 4 26.96 -17.25 -2.26
C SER A 4 25.47 -17.57 -2.41
N GLY A 5 25.13 -18.77 -2.90
CA GLY A 5 23.76 -19.22 -3.19
C GLY A 5 22.87 -19.36 -1.96
N GLY A 6 22.56 -18.24 -1.31
CA GLY A 6 21.61 -18.09 -0.21
C GLY A 6 20.43 -17.21 -0.63
N VAL A 7 19.30 -17.41 0.04
CA VAL A 7 18.07 -16.61 -0.12
C VAL A 7 18.41 -15.12 -0.11
N ARG A 8 18.00 -14.37 -1.14
CA ARG A 8 18.22 -12.91 -1.19
C ARG A 8 17.52 -12.30 0.02
N SER A 9 18.27 -11.58 0.86
CA SER A 9 17.75 -11.06 2.13
C SER A 9 17.22 -9.63 2.06
N PHE A 10 17.23 -9.02 0.87
CA PHE A 10 16.97 -7.59 0.64
C PHE A 10 17.70 -6.67 1.64
N LEU A 11 18.82 -7.15 2.18
CA LEU A 11 19.63 -6.47 3.18
C LEU A 11 20.98 -6.16 2.55
N TRP A 12 21.29 -4.89 2.43
CA TRP A 12 22.60 -4.40 2.00
C TRP A 12 23.28 -3.72 3.19
N SER A 13 24.62 -3.75 3.22
CA SER A 13 25.40 -3.06 4.24
C SER A 13 26.42 -2.10 3.63
N THR A 14 26.68 -1.01 4.35
CA THR A 14 27.81 -0.13 4.06
C THR A 14 29.11 -0.74 4.58
N ARG A 15 30.26 -0.23 4.10
CA ARG A 15 31.59 -0.61 4.59
C ARG A 15 32.08 0.30 5.73
N SER A 16 31.18 0.95 6.46
CA SER A 16 31.53 1.85 7.56
C SER A 16 31.68 1.11 8.89
N GLU A 17 32.34 1.73 9.86
CA GLU A 17 32.33 1.29 11.27
C GLU A 17 31.75 2.41 12.17
N PRO A 18 30.61 2.17 12.85
CA PRO A 18 29.75 0.99 12.74
C PRO A 18 29.06 0.87 11.35
N PRO A 19 28.65 -0.34 10.93
CA PRO A 19 27.97 -0.53 9.64
C PRO A 19 26.57 0.07 9.67
N SER A 20 26.12 0.58 8.51
CA SER A 20 24.72 0.91 8.25
C SER A 20 24.12 -0.14 7.33
N TYR A 21 22.81 -0.38 7.46
CA TYR A 21 22.09 -1.36 6.67
C TYR A 21 20.94 -0.69 5.91
N PHE A 22 20.71 -1.15 4.68
CA PHE A 22 19.51 -0.84 3.90
C PHE A 22 18.69 -2.11 3.77
N PHE A 23 17.42 -2.04 4.15
CA PHE A 23 16.49 -3.15 4.03
C PHE A 23 15.35 -2.77 3.11
N GLY A 24 15.18 -3.50 2.01
CA GLY A 24 14.11 -3.25 1.04
C GLY A 24 12.80 -3.86 1.50
N THR A 25 11.84 -3.04 1.89
CA THR A 25 10.48 -3.46 2.27
C THR A 25 9.54 -3.49 1.05
N ILE A 26 8.34 -4.05 1.25
CA ILE A 26 7.21 -3.90 0.33
C ILE A 26 5.97 -3.49 1.14
N HIS A 27 5.13 -2.64 0.57
CA HIS A 27 3.97 -2.05 1.24
C HIS A 27 2.78 -3.02 1.31
N VAL A 28 2.92 -4.07 2.10
CA VAL A 28 1.92 -5.14 2.29
C VAL A 28 1.80 -5.51 3.78
N PRO A 29 0.71 -6.15 4.22
CA PRO A 29 0.54 -6.55 5.61
C PRO A 29 1.73 -7.37 6.12
N TYR A 30 2.29 -7.00 7.27
CA TYR A 30 3.51 -7.63 7.79
C TYR A 30 3.35 -9.14 7.97
N THR A 31 2.16 -9.62 8.35
CA THR A 31 1.85 -11.04 8.55
C THR A 31 2.00 -11.89 7.28
N ARG A 32 2.02 -11.28 6.09
CA ARG A 32 2.18 -11.98 4.82
C ARG A 32 3.66 -12.21 4.46
N VAL A 33 4.58 -11.50 5.11
CA VAL A 33 6.00 -11.43 4.72
C VAL A 33 6.98 -11.65 5.86
N TRP A 34 6.62 -11.34 7.12
CA TRP A 34 7.53 -11.31 8.26
C TRP A 34 8.23 -12.66 8.52
N ASP A 35 7.51 -13.76 8.40
CA ASP A 35 8.06 -15.10 8.59
C ASP A 35 9.08 -15.49 7.51
N HIS A 36 9.03 -14.82 6.35
CA HIS A 36 9.95 -15.02 5.24
C HIS A 36 11.13 -14.04 5.26
N VAL A 37 11.09 -12.99 6.11
CA VAL A 37 12.22 -12.08 6.30
C VAL A 37 13.39 -12.85 6.91
N PRO A 38 14.57 -12.91 6.26
CA PRO A 38 15.68 -13.71 6.75
C PRO A 38 16.26 -13.21 8.10
N GLU A 39 16.77 -14.16 8.89
CA GLU A 39 17.26 -13.89 10.25
C GLU A 39 18.41 -12.88 10.33
N ASN A 40 19.21 -12.73 9.27
CA ASN A 40 20.24 -11.69 9.22
C ASN A 40 19.64 -10.28 9.22
N ALA A 41 18.51 -10.05 8.53
CA ALA A 41 17.81 -8.77 8.54
C ALA A 41 17.16 -8.50 9.91
N LYS A 42 16.50 -9.50 10.51
CA LYS A 42 15.94 -9.39 11.87
C LYS A 42 17.01 -9.09 12.92
N ARG A 43 18.17 -9.75 12.84
CA ARG A 43 19.32 -9.46 13.73
C ARG A 43 19.89 -8.06 13.51
N ALA A 44 20.03 -7.61 12.25
CA ALA A 44 20.50 -6.27 11.96
C ALA A 44 19.56 -5.21 12.55
N PHE A 45 18.25 -5.37 12.38
CA PHE A 45 17.24 -4.51 13.00
C PHE A 45 17.32 -4.55 14.54
N GLY A 46 17.41 -5.76 15.13
CA GLY A 46 17.50 -5.96 16.56
C GLY A 46 18.70 -5.25 17.20
N ASN A 47 19.86 -5.32 16.54
CA ASN A 47 21.12 -4.75 17.03
C ASN A 47 21.31 -3.26 16.70
N ALA A 48 20.52 -2.68 15.80
CA ALA A 48 20.66 -1.28 15.41
C ALA A 48 20.23 -0.34 16.54
N ASP A 49 21.03 0.69 16.83
CA ASP A 49 20.65 1.74 17.79
C ASP A 49 19.61 2.72 17.22
N SER A 50 19.61 2.88 15.90
CA SER A 50 18.75 3.83 15.18
C SER A 50 18.19 3.19 13.90
N VAL A 51 16.97 3.53 13.55
CA VAL A 51 16.28 3.06 12.34
C VAL A 51 15.65 4.25 11.64
N VAL A 52 15.93 4.40 10.35
CA VAL A 52 15.39 5.50 9.52
C VAL A 52 14.45 4.89 8.48
N PHE A 53 13.24 5.44 8.38
CA PHE A 53 12.21 5.03 7.43
C PHE A 53 12.11 6.05 6.29
N GLU A 54 11.37 5.72 5.23
CA GLU A 54 11.07 6.70 4.17
C GLU A 54 10.30 7.90 4.76
N LEU A 55 9.18 7.63 5.43
CA LEU A 55 8.38 8.63 6.15
C LEU A 55 8.18 8.25 7.62
N ASP A 56 7.89 9.25 8.46
CA ASP A 56 7.44 9.02 9.83
C ASP A 56 5.96 8.68 9.85
N LEU A 57 5.65 7.39 9.71
CA LEU A 57 4.27 6.88 9.72
C LEU A 57 3.63 6.86 11.13
N LEU A 58 4.38 7.21 12.17
CA LEU A 58 3.85 7.33 13.54
C LEU A 58 3.46 8.78 13.87
N ASP A 59 3.96 9.76 13.12
CA ASP A 59 3.60 11.16 13.26
C ASP A 59 2.23 11.47 12.62
N PRO A 60 1.23 11.94 13.40
CA PRO A 60 -0.06 12.34 12.86
C PRO A 60 0.03 13.49 11.84
N GLY A 61 1.03 14.36 11.95
CA GLY A 61 1.28 15.45 11.00
C GLY A 61 1.60 14.92 9.61
N THR A 62 2.48 13.94 9.54
CA THR A 62 2.88 13.24 8.31
C THR A 62 1.70 12.53 7.66
N LEU A 63 0.89 11.80 8.44
CA LEU A 63 -0.32 11.14 7.95
C LEU A 63 -1.36 12.15 7.42
N GLY A 64 -1.55 13.28 8.11
CA GLY A 64 -2.44 14.35 7.67
C GLY A 64 -1.97 15.03 6.37
N ALA A 65 -0.67 15.30 6.27
CA ALA A 65 -0.08 15.86 5.05
C ALA A 65 -0.19 14.88 3.87
N LEU A 66 0.03 13.57 4.10
CA LEU A 66 -0.19 12.53 3.09
C LEU A 66 -1.65 12.51 2.63
N ALA A 67 -2.61 12.57 3.55
CA ALA A 67 -4.03 12.59 3.19
C ALA A 67 -4.37 13.82 2.33
N ASN A 68 -3.86 15.00 2.71
CA ASN A 68 -4.10 16.25 2.00
C ASN A 68 -3.48 16.28 0.60
N CYS A 69 -2.28 15.71 0.42
CA CYS A 69 -1.60 15.71 -0.88
C CYS A 69 -2.35 14.89 -1.96
N GLN A 70 -3.25 13.99 -1.54
CA GLN A 70 -4.06 13.18 -2.45
C GLN A 70 -5.23 13.96 -3.06
N LEU A 71 -5.57 15.11 -2.49
CA LEU A 71 -6.77 15.86 -2.85
C LEU A 71 -6.54 16.73 -4.08
N LEU A 72 -7.61 16.92 -4.84
CA LEU A 72 -7.71 17.95 -5.86
C LEU A 72 -7.63 19.34 -5.18
N PRO A 73 -7.24 20.39 -5.94
CA PRO A 73 -7.30 21.76 -5.46
C PRO A 73 -8.67 22.10 -4.85
N GLU A 74 -8.69 23.07 -3.94
CA GLU A 74 -9.92 23.51 -3.30
C GLU A 74 -11.00 23.90 -4.32
N GLY A 75 -12.25 23.58 -4.01
CA GLY A 75 -13.40 23.82 -4.88
C GLY A 75 -13.52 22.86 -6.07
N ARG A 76 -12.55 21.97 -6.32
CA ARG A 76 -12.63 20.95 -7.37
C ARG A 76 -12.97 19.57 -6.83
N SER A 77 -13.61 18.77 -7.67
CA SER A 77 -14.06 17.41 -7.44
C SER A 77 -13.77 16.50 -8.63
N LEU A 78 -13.99 15.20 -8.47
CA LEU A 78 -13.90 14.24 -9.55
C LEU A 78 -14.87 14.51 -10.70
N ALA A 79 -16.02 15.15 -10.42
CA ALA A 79 -16.95 15.54 -11.47
C ALA A 79 -16.36 16.59 -12.43
N ASP A 80 -15.36 17.34 -12.00
CA ASP A 80 -14.67 18.35 -12.82
C ASP A 80 -13.52 17.78 -13.66
N VAL A 81 -13.15 16.51 -13.47
CA VAL A 81 -11.96 15.88 -14.10
C VAL A 81 -12.26 14.55 -14.79
N LEU A 82 -13.30 13.82 -14.37
CA LEU A 82 -13.66 12.54 -14.97
C LEU A 82 -14.75 12.74 -16.04
N PRO A 83 -14.70 11.97 -17.15
CA PRO A 83 -15.84 11.83 -18.04
C PRO A 83 -17.09 11.36 -17.26
N PRO A 84 -18.29 11.89 -17.54
CA PRO A 84 -19.51 11.57 -16.78
C PRO A 84 -19.79 10.07 -16.67
N GLU A 85 -19.55 9.32 -17.74
CA GLU A 85 -19.77 7.89 -17.85
C GLU A 85 -18.80 7.10 -16.96
N LEU A 86 -17.54 7.56 -16.88
CA LEU A 86 -16.52 6.96 -16.02
C LEU A 86 -16.84 7.23 -14.54
N LEU A 87 -17.23 8.46 -14.20
CA LEU A 87 -17.69 8.80 -12.84
C LEU A 87 -18.90 7.96 -12.42
N ALA A 88 -19.87 7.79 -13.31
CA ALA A 88 -21.06 6.97 -13.04
C ALA A 88 -20.69 5.49 -12.83
N ARG A 89 -19.71 4.96 -13.57
CA ARG A 89 -19.19 3.59 -13.38
C ARG A 89 -18.45 3.44 -12.06
N LEU A 90 -17.63 4.42 -11.70
CA LEU A 90 -16.94 4.46 -10.40
C LEU A 90 -17.94 4.44 -9.25
N ARG A 91 -18.98 5.28 -9.27
CA ARG A 91 -20.05 5.29 -8.25
C ARG A 91 -20.71 3.93 -8.08
N ARG A 92 -21.16 3.32 -9.18
CA ARG A 92 -21.74 1.96 -9.15
C ARG A 92 -20.76 0.91 -8.61
N HIS A 93 -19.47 1.06 -8.90
CA HIS A 93 -18.46 0.17 -8.36
C HIS A 93 -18.33 0.32 -6.84
N LEU A 94 -18.26 1.55 -6.32
CA LEU A 94 -18.19 1.83 -4.89
C LEU A 94 -19.44 1.36 -4.15
N GLU A 95 -20.63 1.52 -4.73
CA GLU A 95 -21.89 0.98 -4.18
C GLU A 95 -21.85 -0.55 -4.07
N TYR A 96 -21.37 -1.23 -5.11
CA TYR A 96 -21.17 -2.68 -5.07
C TYR A 96 -20.21 -3.09 -3.94
N VAL A 97 -19.08 -2.39 -3.82
CA VAL A 97 -18.06 -2.68 -2.80
C VAL A 97 -18.66 -2.49 -1.40
N ARG A 98 -19.39 -1.39 -1.18
CA ARG A 98 -20.09 -1.12 0.08
C ARG A 98 -21.03 -2.27 0.46
N ALA A 99 -21.82 -2.76 -0.49
CA ALA A 99 -22.71 -3.90 -0.27
C ALA A 99 -21.96 -5.21 0.04
N LYS A 100 -20.72 -5.37 -0.46
CA LYS A 100 -19.89 -6.56 -0.21
C LYS A 100 -19.07 -6.52 1.08
N MET A 101 -18.84 -5.34 1.66
CA MET A 101 -18.02 -5.16 2.87
C MET A 101 -18.39 -6.15 3.98
N SER A 102 -19.68 -6.27 4.31
CA SER A 102 -20.14 -7.19 5.36
C SER A 102 -19.76 -8.65 5.10
N SER A 103 -19.73 -9.11 3.85
CA SER A 103 -19.33 -10.48 3.48
C SER A 103 -17.81 -10.67 3.39
N TRP A 104 -17.06 -9.62 3.07
CA TRP A 104 -15.61 -9.68 2.93
C TRP A 104 -14.88 -9.55 4.27
N MET A 105 -15.47 -8.88 5.25
CA MET A 105 -14.86 -8.72 6.58
C MET A 105 -14.69 -10.04 7.33
N THR A 106 -13.59 -10.14 8.08
CA THR A 106 -13.28 -11.27 8.95
C THR A 106 -13.99 -11.16 10.31
N ALA A 107 -14.08 -12.27 11.05
CA ALA A 107 -14.63 -12.25 12.41
C ALA A 107 -13.75 -11.43 13.37
N ASP A 108 -12.42 -11.49 13.22
CA ASP A 108 -11.46 -10.72 14.01
C ASP A 108 -11.66 -9.21 13.85
N GLN A 109 -11.79 -8.72 12.62
CA GLN A 109 -12.06 -7.30 12.35
C GLN A 109 -13.33 -6.83 13.07
N ARG A 110 -14.41 -7.63 13.04
CA ARG A 110 -15.65 -7.33 13.76
C ARG A 110 -15.45 -7.35 15.28
N GLY A 111 -14.71 -8.33 15.80
CA GLY A 111 -14.38 -8.45 17.22
C GLY A 111 -13.56 -7.27 17.76
N ARG A 112 -12.74 -6.64 16.90
CA ARG A 112 -11.99 -5.41 17.20
C ARG A 112 -12.82 -4.12 17.05
N GLY A 113 -14.12 -4.22 16.82
CA GLY A 113 -15.03 -3.08 16.71
C GLY A 113 -15.07 -2.41 15.33
N LEU A 114 -14.47 -3.00 14.29
CA LEU A 114 -14.64 -2.51 12.92
C LEU A 114 -15.98 -2.99 12.37
N TYR A 115 -16.80 -2.05 11.89
CA TYR A 115 -18.06 -2.33 11.20
C TYR A 115 -17.97 -1.96 9.72
N ALA A 116 -18.82 -2.59 8.89
CA ALA A 116 -18.72 -2.51 7.43
C ALA A 116 -18.74 -1.09 6.87
N ASP A 117 -19.66 -0.25 7.35
CA ASP A 117 -19.73 1.15 6.92
C ASP A 117 -18.49 1.95 7.37
N TYR A 118 -18.00 1.75 8.60
CA TYR A 118 -16.79 2.41 9.07
C TYR A 118 -15.58 2.03 8.23
N LEU A 119 -15.39 0.74 7.96
CA LEU A 119 -14.27 0.28 7.15
C LEU A 119 -14.37 0.80 5.71
N PHE A 120 -15.57 0.80 5.14
CA PHE A 120 -15.83 1.39 3.82
C PHE A 120 -15.44 2.88 3.79
N HIS A 121 -15.89 3.66 4.78
CA HIS A 121 -15.58 5.09 4.89
C HIS A 121 -14.10 5.35 5.19
N ALA A 122 -13.44 4.49 5.97
CA ALA A 122 -12.01 4.59 6.23
C ALA A 122 -11.17 4.39 4.97
N ILE A 123 -11.61 3.54 4.04
CA ILE A 123 -10.90 3.27 2.78
C ILE A 123 -11.25 4.32 1.71
N THR A 124 -12.54 4.67 1.62
CA THR A 124 -13.10 5.48 0.51
C THR A 124 -13.38 6.93 0.90
N GLY A 125 -12.99 7.36 2.09
CA GLY A 125 -13.22 8.71 2.60
C GLY A 125 -12.78 9.78 1.60
N ASP A 126 -13.66 10.76 1.39
CA ASP A 126 -13.45 11.89 0.49
C ASP A 126 -13.04 11.52 -0.94
N TRP A 127 -13.41 10.32 -1.42
CA TRP A 127 -13.03 9.87 -2.76
C TRP A 127 -13.43 10.86 -3.86
N GLU A 128 -14.55 11.57 -3.71
CA GLU A 128 -15.02 12.60 -4.65
C GLU A 128 -14.07 13.80 -4.77
N ARG A 129 -13.20 14.01 -3.78
CA ARG A 129 -12.19 15.08 -3.75
C ARG A 129 -10.79 14.58 -4.09
N LYS A 130 -10.54 13.28 -4.15
CA LYS A 130 -9.22 12.72 -4.47
C LYS A 130 -8.86 12.98 -5.93
N ARG A 131 -7.57 13.10 -6.23
CA ARG A 131 -7.08 13.14 -7.62
C ARG A 131 -7.27 11.77 -8.28
N PRO A 132 -7.42 11.69 -9.61
CA PRO A 132 -7.69 10.44 -10.32
C PRO A 132 -6.71 9.30 -10.03
N ILE A 133 -5.42 9.59 -9.82
CA ILE A 133 -4.41 8.56 -9.52
C ILE A 133 -4.68 7.88 -8.18
N TRP A 134 -5.08 8.64 -7.16
CA TRP A 134 -5.39 8.09 -5.84
C TRP A 134 -6.70 7.31 -5.84
N VAL A 135 -7.63 7.69 -6.71
CA VAL A 135 -8.87 6.92 -6.95
C VAL A 135 -8.56 5.61 -7.65
N LEU A 136 -7.67 5.62 -8.65
CA LEU A 136 -7.18 4.41 -9.31
C LEU A 136 -6.56 3.44 -8.30
N LEU A 137 -5.58 3.89 -7.50
CA LEU A 137 -4.93 3.06 -6.47
C LEU A 137 -5.93 2.57 -5.42
N MET A 138 -6.87 3.43 -5.00
CA MET A 138 -7.94 3.05 -4.10
C MET A 138 -8.79 1.92 -4.70
N VAL A 139 -9.31 2.09 -5.92
CA VAL A 139 -10.17 1.10 -6.60
C VAL A 139 -9.45 -0.23 -6.79
N ASP A 140 -8.17 -0.19 -7.19
CA ASP A 140 -7.33 -1.39 -7.34
C ASP A 140 -7.25 -2.17 -6.02
N SER A 141 -7.19 -1.46 -4.88
CA SER A 141 -7.19 -2.06 -3.53
C SER A 141 -8.58 -2.40 -2.94
N LEU A 142 -9.66 -2.33 -3.73
CA LEU A 142 -11.01 -2.70 -3.30
C LEU A 142 -11.37 -4.15 -3.67
N THR A 143 -10.52 -5.09 -3.26
CA THR A 143 -10.76 -6.54 -3.40
C THR A 143 -11.13 -7.18 -2.06
N GLU A 144 -11.68 -8.39 -2.09
CA GLU A 144 -11.94 -9.17 -0.88
C GLU A 144 -10.65 -9.41 -0.06
N GLY A 145 -9.54 -9.73 -0.74
CA GLY A 145 -8.26 -9.99 -0.09
C GLY A 145 -7.72 -8.76 0.64
N ASP A 146 -7.76 -7.61 -0.02
CA ASP A 146 -7.31 -6.34 0.56
C ASP A 146 -8.19 -5.91 1.74
N VAL A 147 -9.52 -6.04 1.61
CA VAL A 147 -10.45 -5.73 2.69
C VAL A 147 -10.23 -6.64 3.90
N ARG A 148 -10.00 -7.94 3.69
CA ARG A 148 -9.67 -8.89 4.77
C ARG A 148 -8.37 -8.54 5.49
N ALA A 149 -7.42 -7.93 4.80
CA ALA A 149 -6.14 -7.51 5.34
C ALA A 149 -6.18 -6.17 6.10
N ARG A 150 -7.24 -5.37 5.95
CA ARG A 150 -7.34 -4.07 6.64
C ARG A 150 -7.30 -4.21 8.16
N GLY A 151 -6.60 -3.30 8.83
CA GLY A 151 -6.37 -3.34 10.27
C GLY A 151 -5.14 -4.15 10.69
N VAL A 152 -4.43 -4.75 9.73
CA VAL A 152 -3.08 -5.29 9.89
C VAL A 152 -2.08 -4.23 9.41
N PRO A 153 -1.08 -3.83 10.21
CA PRO A 153 -0.04 -2.90 9.76
C PRO A 153 0.70 -3.43 8.52
N VAL A 154 1.05 -2.53 7.60
CA VAL A 154 2.03 -2.84 6.56
C VAL A 154 3.42 -3.00 7.18
N LEU A 155 4.33 -3.70 6.49
CA LEU A 155 5.67 -4.01 7.01
C LEU A 155 6.41 -2.76 7.52
N ASP A 156 6.34 -1.64 6.81
CA ASP A 156 6.99 -0.37 7.17
C ASP A 156 6.49 0.16 8.52
N LEU A 157 5.16 0.23 8.68
CA LEU A 157 4.53 0.69 9.92
C LEU A 157 4.79 -0.29 11.07
N PHE A 158 4.75 -1.60 10.81
CA PHE A 158 5.09 -2.62 11.81
C PHE A 158 6.52 -2.43 12.33
N LEU A 159 7.49 -2.24 11.43
CA LEU A 159 8.88 -2.02 11.81
C LEU A 159 9.06 -0.69 12.58
N ALA A 160 8.34 0.37 12.20
CA ALA A 160 8.34 1.62 12.95
C ALA A 160 7.79 1.45 14.37
N GLN A 161 6.67 0.73 14.52
CA GLN A 161 6.08 0.40 15.82
C GLN A 161 7.03 -0.46 16.67
N GLU A 162 7.70 -1.45 16.07
CA GLU A 162 8.68 -2.27 16.78
C GLU A 162 9.92 -1.47 17.18
N ALA A 163 10.39 -0.54 16.35
CA ALA A 163 11.50 0.34 16.69
C ALA A 163 11.14 1.23 17.90
N GLN A 164 9.92 1.78 17.93
CA GLN A 164 9.40 2.54 19.07
C GLN A 164 9.29 1.66 20.33
N ARG A 165 8.74 0.43 20.20
CA ARG A 165 8.61 -0.53 21.31
C ARG A 165 9.97 -0.91 21.91
N LEU A 166 11.01 -1.00 21.07
CA LEU A 166 12.38 -1.29 21.47
C LEU A 166 13.17 -0.03 21.88
N ALA A 167 12.52 1.13 21.98
CA ALA A 167 13.13 2.42 22.34
C ALA A 167 14.36 2.80 21.47
N LYS A 168 14.34 2.42 20.18
CA LYS A 168 15.36 2.81 19.21
C LYS A 168 15.16 4.26 18.79
N ARG A 169 16.23 4.94 18.36
CA ARG A 169 16.11 6.26 17.74
C ARG A 169 15.51 6.11 16.35
N THR A 170 14.40 6.78 16.07
CA THR A 170 13.74 6.74 14.76
C THR A 170 13.94 8.04 13.99
N GLY A 171 13.87 7.98 12.66
CA GLY A 171 13.87 9.14 11.79
C GLY A 171 13.22 8.84 10.45
N ALA A 172 13.03 9.88 9.63
CA ALA A 172 12.53 9.79 8.27
C ALA A 172 13.53 10.44 7.30
N VAL A 173 13.74 9.84 6.13
CA VAL A 173 14.66 10.36 5.11
C VAL A 173 13.95 11.27 4.10
N GLU A 174 12.65 11.07 3.86
CA GLU A 174 11.86 11.82 2.90
C GLU A 174 10.85 12.74 3.56
N GLN A 175 10.38 13.70 2.78
CA GLN A 175 9.22 14.51 3.08
C GLN A 175 8.00 14.02 2.30
N VAL A 176 6.81 14.27 2.84
CA VAL A 176 5.54 13.88 2.21
C VAL A 176 5.42 14.34 0.75
N HIS A 177 5.93 15.52 0.41
CA HIS A 177 5.83 16.03 -0.95
C HIS A 177 6.60 15.15 -1.97
N GLU A 178 7.69 14.50 -1.55
CA GLU A 178 8.52 13.63 -2.40
C GLU A 178 7.77 12.34 -2.78
N GLN A 179 6.85 11.88 -1.92
CA GLN A 179 5.98 10.73 -2.19
C GLN A 179 4.80 11.10 -3.09
N CYS A 180 4.26 12.30 -2.93
CA CYS A 180 3.05 12.71 -3.65
C CYS A 180 3.34 13.24 -5.06
N LEU A 181 4.45 13.95 -5.27
CA LEU A 181 4.77 14.59 -6.55
C LEU A 181 4.87 13.59 -7.73
N PRO A 182 5.53 12.43 -7.60
CA PRO A 182 5.60 11.46 -8.70
C PRO A 182 4.21 10.99 -9.16
N LEU A 183 3.32 10.70 -8.22
CA LEU A 183 1.95 10.26 -8.50
C LEU A 183 1.08 11.40 -9.04
N ASN A 184 1.14 12.57 -8.40
CA ASN A 184 0.35 13.74 -8.79
C ASN A 184 0.81 14.36 -10.12
N GLY A 185 2.04 14.10 -10.55
CA GLY A 185 2.61 14.55 -11.81
C GLY A 185 2.32 13.62 -13.00
N LEU A 186 1.67 12.47 -12.79
CA LEU A 186 1.32 11.55 -13.87
C LEU A 186 0.37 12.20 -14.88
N ASN A 187 0.51 11.83 -16.15
CA ASN A 187 -0.33 12.34 -17.21
C ASN A 187 -1.80 11.96 -16.97
N CYS A 188 -2.67 12.96 -16.89
CA CYS A 188 -4.08 12.75 -16.57
C CYS A 188 -4.75 11.76 -17.55
N SER A 189 -4.53 11.88 -18.86
CA SER A 189 -5.14 10.98 -19.84
C SER A 189 -4.72 9.52 -19.66
N GLN A 190 -3.46 9.26 -19.30
CA GLN A 190 -2.98 7.91 -18.97
C GLN A 190 -3.63 7.38 -17.70
N VAL A 191 -3.76 8.22 -16.67
CA VAL A 191 -4.42 7.85 -15.40
C VAL A 191 -5.91 7.55 -15.62
N LEU A 192 -6.61 8.34 -16.43
CA LEU A 192 -8.02 8.10 -16.76
C LEU A 192 -8.20 6.80 -17.55
N PHE A 193 -7.30 6.52 -18.49
CA PHE A 193 -7.29 5.25 -19.21
C PHE A 193 -7.07 4.07 -18.27
N ALA A 194 -6.09 4.16 -17.37
CA ALA A 194 -5.82 3.12 -16.38
C ALA A 194 -7.01 2.89 -15.45
N LEU A 195 -7.64 3.97 -14.93
CA LEU A 195 -8.85 3.87 -14.12
C LEU A 195 -10.00 3.19 -14.87
N ASP A 196 -10.19 3.49 -16.15
CA ASP A 196 -11.18 2.81 -17.00
C ASP A 196 -10.89 1.31 -17.10
N GLN A 197 -9.63 0.93 -17.34
CA GLN A 197 -9.21 -0.47 -17.44
C GLN A 197 -9.36 -1.22 -16.11
N THR A 198 -8.94 -0.62 -14.99
CA THR A 198 -9.11 -1.22 -13.66
C THR A 198 -10.59 -1.45 -13.35
N LEU A 199 -11.46 -0.48 -13.61
CA LEU A 199 -12.90 -0.69 -13.44
C LEU A 199 -13.45 -1.83 -14.33
N ARG A 200 -13.01 -1.92 -15.60
CA ARG A 200 -13.38 -3.05 -16.48
C ARG A 200 -12.91 -4.39 -15.92
N GLN A 201 -11.70 -4.45 -15.38
CA GLN A 201 -11.15 -5.66 -14.80
C GLN A 201 -11.99 -6.12 -13.60
N HIS A 202 -12.31 -5.23 -12.66
CA HIS A 202 -13.20 -5.56 -11.55
C HIS A 202 -14.60 -5.96 -12.04
N GLU A 203 -15.14 -5.32 -13.07
CA GLU A 203 -16.42 -5.72 -13.69
C GLU A 203 -16.37 -7.14 -14.26
N ARG A 204 -15.28 -7.52 -14.94
CA ARG A 204 -15.09 -8.87 -15.49
C ARG A 204 -14.95 -9.93 -14.41
N ILE A 205 -14.16 -9.64 -13.37
CA ILE A 205 -13.99 -10.53 -12.21
C ILE A 205 -15.34 -10.76 -11.54
N ARG A 206 -16.13 -9.69 -11.31
CA ARG A 206 -17.47 -9.79 -10.70
C ARG A 206 -18.45 -10.65 -11.50
N ARG A 207 -18.33 -10.64 -12.84
CA ARG A 207 -19.16 -11.48 -13.73
C ARG A 207 -18.62 -12.91 -13.89
N GLY A 208 -17.51 -13.26 -13.22
CA GLY A 208 -16.84 -14.55 -13.37
C GLY A 208 -16.11 -14.73 -14.71
N ALA A 209 -15.98 -13.66 -15.51
CA ALA A 209 -15.38 -13.69 -16.84
C ALA A 209 -13.84 -13.62 -16.83
N GLN A 210 -13.23 -13.41 -15.66
CA GLN A 210 -11.79 -13.38 -15.45
C GLN A 210 -11.51 -13.80 -14.00
N ARG A 211 -10.44 -14.57 -13.77
CA ARG A 211 -9.95 -14.84 -12.41
C ARG A 211 -9.26 -13.58 -11.88
N SER A 212 -9.31 -13.37 -10.56
CA SER A 212 -8.41 -12.42 -9.90
C SER A 212 -6.98 -12.91 -10.21
N GLY A 213 -6.22 -12.18 -11.03
CA GLY A 213 -4.91 -12.61 -11.53
C GLY A 213 -3.90 -11.48 -11.46
N TYR A 214 -2.62 -11.85 -11.30
CA TYR A 214 -1.42 -10.99 -11.24
C TYR A 214 -1.62 -9.72 -10.39
N GLY A 215 -1.68 -9.88 -9.07
CA GLY A 215 -1.86 -8.77 -8.11
C GLY A 215 -0.85 -8.82 -6.95
N ALA A 216 -1.15 -8.11 -5.86
CA ALA A 216 -0.29 -8.04 -4.67
C ALA A 216 0.16 -9.42 -4.14
N ASP A 217 -0.66 -10.46 -4.26
CA ASP A 217 -0.30 -11.83 -3.84
C ASP A 217 0.89 -12.42 -4.59
N GLU A 218 1.06 -12.08 -5.87
CA GLU A 218 2.19 -12.55 -6.66
C GLU A 218 3.46 -11.77 -6.34
N LEU A 219 3.35 -10.45 -6.18
CA LEU A 219 4.45 -9.63 -5.66
C LEU A 219 4.93 -10.14 -4.29
N ILE A 220 4.00 -10.45 -3.38
CA ILE A 220 4.30 -11.04 -2.07
C ILE A 220 5.02 -12.39 -2.23
N ARG A 221 4.55 -13.26 -3.13
CA ARG A 221 5.20 -14.54 -3.39
C ARG A 221 6.65 -14.35 -3.86
N HIS A 222 6.86 -13.46 -4.82
CA HIS A 222 8.19 -13.15 -5.36
C HIS A 222 9.13 -12.55 -4.30
N TYR A 223 8.62 -11.61 -3.52
CA TYR A 223 9.33 -11.05 -2.37
C TYR A 223 9.72 -12.15 -1.36
N ASN A 224 8.78 -13.00 -0.96
CA ASN A 224 9.03 -14.09 -0.01
C ASN A 224 10.04 -15.13 -0.53
N CYS A 225 10.12 -15.31 -1.86
CA CYS A 225 11.11 -16.19 -2.50
C CYS A 225 12.49 -15.52 -2.67
N GLY A 226 12.62 -14.22 -2.39
CA GLY A 226 13.85 -13.48 -2.66
C GLY A 226 14.14 -13.31 -4.16
N ASP A 227 13.11 -13.34 -5.02
CA ASP A 227 13.23 -13.20 -6.48
C ASP A 227 12.29 -12.13 -7.01
N LEU A 228 12.81 -10.91 -7.16
CA LEU A 228 12.09 -9.78 -7.76
C LEU A 228 12.45 -9.57 -9.25
N ASP A 229 13.40 -10.34 -9.81
CA ASP A 229 13.82 -10.15 -11.21
C ASP A 229 12.67 -10.48 -12.17
N ALA A 230 11.83 -11.45 -11.80
CA ALA A 230 10.64 -11.82 -12.54
C ALA A 230 9.54 -10.74 -12.56
N VAL A 231 9.52 -9.83 -11.58
CA VAL A 231 8.47 -8.80 -11.43
C VAL A 231 8.88 -7.45 -12.04
N VAL A 232 10.18 -7.13 -12.05
CA VAL A 232 10.68 -5.84 -12.55
C VAL A 232 10.91 -5.84 -14.08
N PHE A 233 11.11 -7.00 -14.69
CA PHE A 233 11.46 -7.14 -16.12
C PHE A 233 10.43 -7.92 -16.96
N SER A 234 9.18 -8.04 -16.48
CA SER A 234 8.08 -8.65 -17.25
C SER A 234 7.13 -7.63 -17.88
#